data_AF-A0A162X9F4-F1
#
_entry.id   AF-A0A162X9F4-F1
#
_cell.length_a   1.000
_cell.length_b   1.000
_cell.length_c   1.000
_cell.angle_alpha   90.00
_cell.angle_beta   90.00
_cell.angle_gamma   90.00
#
_symmetry.space_group_name_H-M   'P 1'
#
loop_
_entity.id
_entity.type
_entity.pdbx_description
1 polymer ?
#
loop_
_entity_poly.entity_id
_entity_poly.type
_entity_poly.pdbx_seq_one_letter_code
_entity_poly.pdbx_strand_id
1 'polypeptide(L)'
;MNLFFGKAKAKTTAKDAIYKLRETLDMLEKRQTFLESKADNELKIAKANATKNRRVALMALKKKKVFDGNIEKINGARMTIETQMMAIENANVNLETMGAMRSGAEAMKNIHGSMDINKVDATMDDIRDQMDIADEISVAISRPVGIGEDLDEDELLNELEELEQEELDAKMLETPSPAVYTPNVPRHEPGNGKIVGYITDEYAN
;
A
#
# COMPACT_ATOMS: atom_id res chain seq x y z
N MET A 1 59.23 17.60 -2.46
CA MET A 1 58.08 18.01 -1.64
C MET A 1 56.86 18.08 -2.53
N ASN A 2 55.89 17.19 -2.36
CA ASN A 2 54.47 17.43 -2.66
C ASN A 2 53.63 16.35 -1.97
N LEU A 3 52.98 16.78 -0.89
CA LEU A 3 52.22 15.98 0.06
C LEU A 3 50.74 15.98 -0.37
N PHE A 4 50.38 15.22 -1.40
CA PHE A 4 48.98 15.05 -1.83
C PHE A 4 48.38 13.81 -1.19
N PHE A 5 48.08 13.89 0.11
CA PHE A 5 47.21 12.94 0.80
C PHE A 5 45.76 13.28 0.44
N GLY A 6 45.21 12.58 -0.55
CA GLY A 6 43.78 12.63 -0.84
C GLY A 6 43.00 12.04 0.35
N LYS A 7 42.27 12.89 1.09
CA LYS A 7 41.29 12.42 2.08
C LYS A 7 40.31 11.48 1.37
N ALA A 8 40.23 10.23 1.83
CA ALA A 8 39.19 9.30 1.38
C ALA A 8 37.82 9.97 1.59
N LYS A 9 37.03 10.12 0.52
CA LYS A 9 35.64 10.58 0.64
C LYS A 9 34.91 9.64 1.60
N ALA A 10 34.28 10.19 2.63
CA ALA A 10 33.43 9.43 3.53
C ALA A 10 32.42 8.63 2.70
N LYS A 11 32.33 7.32 2.95
CA LYS A 11 31.33 6.46 2.29
C LYS A 11 29.95 7.01 2.64
N THR A 12 29.19 7.40 1.63
CA THR A 12 27.82 7.89 1.80
C THR A 12 26.98 6.75 2.36
N THR A 13 26.34 6.95 3.50
CA THR A 13 25.46 5.93 4.06
C THR A 13 24.14 5.91 3.30
N ALA A 14 23.41 4.80 3.38
CA ALA A 14 22.07 4.73 2.81
C ALA A 14 21.12 5.79 3.41
N LYS A 15 21.28 6.09 4.71
CA LYS A 15 20.52 7.16 5.38
C LYS A 15 20.83 8.54 4.77
N ASP A 16 22.10 8.85 4.53
CA ASP A 16 22.50 10.12 3.91
C ASP A 16 21.96 10.25 2.47
N ALA A 17 21.97 9.15 1.72
CA ALA A 17 21.43 9.10 0.37
C ALA A 17 19.92 9.34 0.36
N ILE A 18 19.18 8.63 1.22
CA ILE A 18 17.72 8.80 1.37
C ILE A 18 17.38 10.24 1.78
N TYR A 19 18.13 10.83 2.71
CA TYR A 19 17.91 12.22 3.13
C TYR A 19 18.03 13.20 1.95
N LYS A 20 19.11 13.10 1.15
CA LYS A 20 19.30 13.96 -0.03
C LYS A 20 18.23 13.75 -1.11
N LEU A 21 17.78 12.51 -1.30
CA LEU A 21 16.69 12.21 -2.23
C LEU A 21 15.39 12.87 -1.78
N ARG A 22 15.07 12.84 -0.47
CA ARG A 22 13.91 13.54 0.10
C ARG A 22 14.01 15.07 -0.02
N GLU A 23 15.17 15.64 0.24
CA GLU A 23 15.42 17.09 0.03
C GLU A 23 15.20 17.47 -1.44
N THR A 24 15.64 16.62 -2.37
CA THR A 24 15.42 16.83 -3.80
C THR A 24 13.95 16.74 -4.17
N LEU A 25 13.19 15.79 -3.60
CA LEU A 25 11.74 15.68 -3.81
C LEU A 25 11.00 16.95 -3.37
N ASP A 26 11.30 17.47 -2.17
CA ASP A 26 10.69 18.71 -1.65
C ASP A 26 10.99 19.92 -2.56
N MET A 27 12.23 20.02 -3.06
CA MET A 27 12.59 21.07 -4.02
C MET A 27 11.82 20.94 -5.35
N LEU A 28 11.68 19.72 -5.87
CA LEU A 28 10.94 19.44 -7.09
C LEU A 28 9.44 19.74 -6.92
N GLU A 29 8.85 19.40 -5.77
CA GLU A 29 7.46 19.67 -5.45
C GLU A 29 7.17 21.17 -5.38
N LYS A 30 8.01 21.94 -4.68
CA LYS A 30 7.91 23.42 -4.66
C LYS A 30 7.99 24.02 -6.06
N ARG A 31 8.87 23.48 -6.90
CA ARG A 31 9.02 23.92 -8.29
C ARG A 31 7.78 23.57 -9.12
N GLN A 32 7.21 22.39 -8.93
CA GLN A 32 5.98 21.96 -9.57
C GLN A 32 4.83 22.92 -9.24
N THR A 33 4.57 23.17 -7.95
CA THR A 33 3.51 24.10 -7.49
C THR A 33 3.68 25.49 -8.10
N PHE A 34 4.92 25.98 -8.19
CA PHE A 34 5.20 27.26 -8.83
C PHE A 34 4.85 27.27 -10.32
N LEU A 35 5.19 26.21 -11.06
CA LEU A 35 4.89 26.08 -12.48
C LEU A 35 3.38 25.91 -12.73
N GLU A 36 2.67 25.18 -11.87
CA GLU A 36 1.22 25.03 -11.91
C GLU A 36 0.54 26.39 -11.78
N SER A 37 0.97 27.21 -10.80
CA SER A 37 0.48 28.58 -10.65
C SER A 37 0.74 29.44 -11.90
N LYS A 38 1.90 29.29 -12.55
CA LYS A 38 2.19 29.98 -13.82
C LYS A 38 1.30 29.50 -14.96
N ALA A 39 1.06 28.21 -15.08
CA ALA A 39 0.17 27.62 -16.08
C ALA A 39 -1.27 28.13 -15.90
N ASP A 40 -1.78 28.18 -14.67
CA ASP A 40 -3.11 28.69 -14.36
C ASP A 40 -3.27 30.17 -14.70
N ASN A 41 -2.23 30.97 -14.45
CA ASN A 41 -2.23 32.39 -14.81
C ASN A 41 -2.28 32.59 -16.33
N GLU A 42 -1.49 31.84 -17.09
CA GLU A 42 -1.56 31.88 -18.56
C GLU A 42 -2.93 31.39 -19.08
N LEU A 43 -3.54 30.40 -18.43
CA LEU A 43 -4.90 29.96 -18.76
C LEU A 43 -5.94 31.07 -18.52
N LYS A 44 -5.83 31.81 -17.41
CA LYS A 44 -6.68 32.99 -17.14
C LYS A 44 -6.52 34.06 -18.21
N ILE A 45 -5.28 34.37 -18.60
CA ILE A 45 -4.98 35.35 -19.67
C ILE A 45 -5.58 34.88 -20.99
N ALA A 46 -5.45 33.60 -21.33
CA ALA A 46 -6.02 33.02 -22.54
C ALA A 46 -7.55 33.16 -22.57
N LYS A 47 -8.22 32.80 -21.47
CA LYS A 47 -9.69 32.92 -21.32
C LYS A 47 -10.16 34.38 -21.46
N ALA A 48 -9.47 35.32 -20.80
CA ALA A 48 -9.82 36.75 -20.86
C ALA A 48 -9.70 37.37 -22.26
N ASN A 49 -8.84 36.81 -23.11
CA ASN A 49 -8.56 37.32 -24.45
C ASN A 49 -9.16 36.47 -25.58
N ALA A 50 -9.86 35.38 -25.28
CA ALA A 50 -10.30 34.39 -26.26
C ALA A 50 -11.13 34.99 -27.41
N THR A 51 -12.03 35.93 -27.09
CA THR A 51 -12.90 36.61 -28.08
C THR A 51 -12.43 38.00 -28.46
N LYS A 52 -11.48 38.58 -27.70
CA LYS A 52 -11.03 39.98 -27.85
C LYS A 52 -9.73 40.09 -28.63
N ASN A 53 -8.77 39.20 -28.36
CA ASN A 53 -7.43 39.25 -28.93
C ASN A 53 -6.87 37.84 -29.09
N ARG A 54 -7.20 37.23 -30.23
CA ARG A 54 -6.79 35.85 -30.57
C ARG A 54 -5.28 35.64 -30.48
N ARG A 55 -4.47 36.65 -30.86
CA ARG A 55 -3.00 36.55 -30.82
C ARG A 55 -2.48 36.41 -29.39
N VAL A 56 -2.99 37.21 -28.47
CA VAL A 56 -2.62 37.15 -27.04
C VAL A 56 -3.08 35.83 -26.42
N ALA A 57 -4.31 35.39 -26.73
CA ALA A 57 -4.82 34.12 -26.22
C ALA A 57 -3.97 32.92 -26.69
N LEU A 58 -3.60 32.88 -27.97
CA LEU A 58 -2.72 31.83 -28.51
C LEU A 58 -1.33 31.83 -27.88
N MET A 59 -0.74 33.01 -27.63
CA MET A 59 0.56 33.11 -26.99
C MET A 59 0.52 32.60 -25.54
N ALA A 60 -0.53 32.94 -24.79
CA ALA A 60 -0.73 32.46 -23.43
C ALA A 60 -0.90 30.92 -23.38
N LEU A 61 -1.69 30.34 -24.29
CA LEU A 61 -1.83 28.88 -24.40
C LEU A 61 -0.50 28.19 -24.73
N LYS A 62 0.33 28.77 -25.60
CA LYS A 62 1.68 28.23 -25.89
C LYS A 62 2.56 28.21 -24.64
N LYS A 63 2.55 29.29 -23.85
CA LYS A 63 3.30 29.35 -22.59
C LYS A 63 2.79 28.34 -21.57
N LYS A 64 1.46 28.23 -21.40
CA LYS A 64 0.85 27.21 -20.56
C LYS A 64 1.37 25.81 -20.93
N LYS A 65 1.35 25.46 -22.22
CA LYS A 65 1.81 24.15 -22.70
C LYS A 65 3.30 23.89 -22.39
N VAL A 66 4.14 24.92 -22.40
CA VAL A 66 5.54 24.81 -21.98
C VAL A 66 5.66 24.54 -20.47
N PHE A 67 4.84 25.20 -19.64
CA PHE A 67 4.80 24.92 -18.20
C PHE A 67 4.29 23.51 -17.90
N ASP A 68 3.19 23.09 -18.55
CA ASP A 68 2.65 21.73 -18.44
C ASP A 68 3.72 20.67 -18.78
N GLY A 69 4.44 20.83 -19.89
CA GLY A 69 5.51 19.91 -20.27
C GLY A 69 6.71 19.90 -19.31
N ASN A 70 6.95 20.99 -18.57
CA ASN A 70 7.97 21.00 -17.50
C ASN A 70 7.46 20.32 -16.23
N ILE A 71 6.17 20.44 -15.91
CA ILE A 71 5.53 19.72 -14.80
C ILE A 71 5.59 18.21 -15.05
N GLU A 72 5.29 17.75 -16.26
CA GLU A 72 5.40 16.32 -16.63
C GLU A 72 6.82 15.77 -16.41
N LYS A 73 7.85 16.54 -16.80
CA LYS A 73 9.26 16.15 -16.55
C LYS A 73 9.58 16.07 -15.05
N ILE A 74 9.05 17.01 -14.25
CA ILE A 74 9.23 16.97 -12.79
C ILE A 74 8.56 15.72 -12.21
N ASN A 75 7.34 15.38 -12.65
CA ASN A 75 6.65 14.18 -12.19
C ASN A 75 7.45 12.91 -12.51
N GLY A 76 8.01 12.80 -13.72
CA GLY A 76 8.89 11.68 -14.08
C GLY A 76 10.16 11.61 -13.22
N ALA A 77 10.77 12.77 -12.91
CA ALA A 77 11.92 12.84 -12.03
C ALA A 77 11.58 12.42 -10.59
N ARG A 78 10.42 12.86 -10.05
CA ARG A 78 9.94 12.45 -8.73
C ARG A 78 9.75 10.94 -8.63
N MET A 79 9.04 10.33 -9.59
CA MET A 79 8.84 8.88 -9.64
C MET A 79 10.16 8.10 -9.67
N THR A 80 11.14 8.61 -10.42
CA THR A 80 12.48 8.00 -10.48
C THR A 80 13.18 8.06 -9.12
N ILE A 81 13.08 9.20 -8.42
CA ILE A 81 13.68 9.38 -7.09
C ILE A 81 13.01 8.47 -6.06
N GLU A 82 11.69 8.37 -6.06
CA GLU A 82 10.92 7.48 -5.18
C GLU A 82 11.31 6.01 -5.39
N THR A 83 11.41 5.58 -6.65
CA THR A 83 11.88 4.24 -7.01
C THR A 83 13.31 3.98 -6.49
N GLN A 84 14.19 4.98 -6.62
CA GLN A 84 15.57 4.88 -6.13
C GLN A 84 15.64 4.78 -4.60
N MET A 85 14.77 5.50 -3.88
CA MET A 85 14.68 5.40 -2.42
C MET A 85 14.25 4.00 -1.99
N MET A 86 13.19 3.45 -2.60
CA MET A 86 12.74 2.07 -2.33
C MET A 86 13.85 1.05 -2.60
N ALA A 87 14.60 1.21 -3.70
CA ALA A 87 15.71 0.33 -4.02
C ALA A 87 16.82 0.37 -2.95
N ILE A 88 17.14 1.55 -2.41
CA ILE A 88 18.13 1.70 -1.33
C ILE A 88 17.63 1.06 -0.03
N GLU A 89 16.35 1.23 0.29
CA GLU A 89 15.71 0.61 1.47
C GLU A 89 15.76 -0.91 1.38
N ASN A 90 15.36 -1.48 0.23
CA ASN A 90 15.46 -2.92 -0.03
C ASN A 90 16.90 -3.42 0.02
N ALA A 91 17.87 -2.66 -0.52
CA ALA A 91 19.28 -3.04 -0.46
C ALA A 91 19.79 -3.09 0.99
N ASN A 92 19.34 -2.20 1.88
CA ASN A 92 19.68 -2.27 3.30
C ASN A 92 19.09 -3.50 3.99
N VAL A 93 17.83 -3.85 3.69
CA VAL A 93 17.20 -5.06 4.23
C VAL A 93 17.99 -6.29 3.80
N ASN A 94 18.30 -6.40 2.51
CA ASN A 94 19.11 -7.50 1.97
C ASN A 94 20.50 -7.58 2.62
N LEU A 95 21.15 -6.43 2.88
CA LEU A 95 22.43 -6.37 3.57
C LEU A 95 22.32 -6.96 4.99
N GLU A 96 21.27 -6.59 5.73
CA GLU A 96 21.02 -7.10 7.08
C GLU A 96 20.75 -8.60 7.08
N THR A 97 19.89 -9.08 6.16
CA THR A 97 19.61 -10.51 5.98
C THR A 97 20.88 -11.29 5.68
N MET A 98 21.73 -10.80 4.77
CA MET A 98 23.02 -11.42 4.47
C MET A 98 23.96 -11.43 5.68
N GLY A 99 23.93 -10.38 6.52
CA GLY A 99 24.64 -10.33 7.79
C GLY A 99 24.19 -11.43 8.75
N ALA A 100 22.88 -11.59 8.93
CA ALA A 100 22.31 -12.65 9.77
C ALA A 100 22.64 -14.05 9.25
N MET A 101 22.52 -14.28 7.93
CA MET A 101 22.91 -15.54 7.30
C MET A 101 24.38 -15.86 7.51
N ARG A 102 25.26 -14.84 7.41
CA ARG A 102 26.69 -15.01 7.66
C ARG A 102 26.98 -15.40 9.10
N SER A 103 26.32 -14.73 10.07
CA SER A 103 26.43 -15.07 11.48
C SER A 103 25.97 -16.51 11.76
N GLY A 104 24.82 -16.91 11.20
CA GLY A 104 24.33 -18.29 11.28
C GLY A 104 25.31 -19.30 10.67
N ALA A 105 25.89 -19.01 9.51
CA ALA A 105 26.89 -19.85 8.88
C ALA A 105 28.16 -19.99 9.74
N GLU A 106 28.61 -18.90 10.39
CA GLU A 106 29.75 -18.93 11.32
C GLU A 106 29.43 -19.75 12.58
N ALA A 107 28.24 -19.60 13.15
CA ALA A 107 27.78 -20.41 14.29
C ALA A 107 27.72 -21.91 13.92
N MET A 108 27.13 -22.25 12.77
CA MET A 108 27.09 -23.62 12.25
C MET A 108 28.49 -24.18 12.00
N LYS A 109 29.41 -23.36 11.46
CA LYS A 109 30.81 -23.76 11.28
C LYS A 109 31.50 -24.03 12.62
N ASN A 110 31.19 -23.28 13.67
CA ASN A 110 31.77 -23.54 15.00
C ASN A 110 31.17 -24.79 15.64
N ILE A 111 29.85 -25.01 15.53
CA ILE A 111 29.17 -26.22 16.01
C ILE A 111 29.77 -27.45 15.33
N HIS A 112 29.77 -27.49 14.00
CA HIS A 112 30.30 -28.61 13.23
C HIS A 112 31.82 -28.70 13.28
N GLY A 113 32.54 -27.57 13.33
CA GLY A 113 33.99 -27.55 13.48
C GLY A 113 34.48 -28.07 14.84
N SER A 114 33.61 -28.08 15.85
CA SER A 114 33.84 -28.75 17.14
C SER A 114 33.44 -30.23 17.16
N MET A 115 32.60 -30.66 16.20
CA MET A 115 32.33 -32.07 15.88
C MET A 115 33.45 -32.59 14.98
N ASP A 116 34.59 -32.91 15.58
CA ASP A 116 35.65 -33.66 14.92
C ASP A 116 35.09 -35.01 14.40
N ILE A 117 35.37 -35.39 13.16
CA ILE A 117 34.81 -36.61 12.53
C ILE A 117 35.13 -37.87 13.36
N ASN A 118 36.24 -37.84 14.10
CA ASN A 118 36.65 -38.89 15.04
C ASN A 118 35.71 -39.02 16.25
N LYS A 119 35.06 -37.94 16.68
CA LYS A 119 34.02 -37.98 17.72
C LYS A 119 32.67 -38.41 17.16
N VAL A 120 32.41 -38.12 15.88
CA VAL A 120 31.20 -38.58 15.19
C VAL A 120 31.22 -40.11 15.05
N ASP A 121 32.36 -40.71 14.69
CA ASP A 121 32.49 -42.18 14.63
C ASP A 121 32.25 -42.83 16.01
N ALA A 122 32.86 -42.30 17.08
CA ALA A 122 32.62 -42.79 18.44
C ALA A 122 31.16 -42.62 18.89
N THR A 123 30.52 -41.49 18.54
CA THR A 123 29.10 -41.25 18.85
C THR A 123 28.19 -42.15 18.01
N MET A 124 28.56 -42.49 16.77
CA MET A 124 27.78 -43.39 15.92
C MET A 124 27.86 -44.84 16.40
N ASP A 125 28.98 -45.27 16.98
CA ASP A 125 29.07 -46.55 17.67
C ASP A 125 28.22 -46.55 18.95
N ASP A 126 28.27 -45.50 19.77
CA ASP A 126 27.36 -45.35 20.93
C ASP A 126 25.88 -45.32 20.49
N ILE A 127 25.55 -44.73 19.35
CA ILE A 127 24.19 -44.70 18.79
C ILE A 127 23.76 -46.09 18.31
N ARG A 128 24.64 -46.90 17.73
CA ARG A 128 24.31 -48.30 17.36
C ARG A 128 23.98 -49.11 18.60
N ASP A 129 24.79 -48.97 19.65
CA ASP A 129 24.54 -49.62 20.93
C ASP A 129 23.22 -49.15 21.58
N GLN A 130 22.87 -47.87 21.43
CA GLN A 130 21.59 -47.32 21.92
C GLN A 130 20.40 -47.64 20.99
N MET A 131 20.60 -47.82 19.68
CA MET A 131 19.57 -48.25 18.73
C MET A 131 19.15 -49.69 19.02
N ASP A 132 20.11 -50.57 19.34
CA ASP A 132 19.81 -51.94 19.79
C ASP A 132 18.95 -51.93 21.07
N ILE A 133 19.22 -51.02 22.00
CA ILE A 133 18.40 -50.80 23.22
C ILE A 133 17.05 -50.17 22.87
N ALA A 134 17.02 -49.22 21.93
CA ALA A 134 15.81 -48.53 21.51
C ALA A 134 14.86 -49.45 20.73
N ASP A 135 15.38 -50.43 19.96
CA ASP A 135 14.58 -51.48 19.33
C ASP A 135 13.99 -52.43 20.37
N GLU A 136 14.73 -52.78 21.43
CA GLU A 136 14.18 -53.51 22.58
C GLU A 136 13.07 -52.71 23.31
N ILE A 137 13.25 -51.39 23.46
CA ILE A 137 12.25 -50.49 24.06
C ILE A 137 11.05 -50.27 23.12
N SER A 138 11.29 -50.16 21.82
CA SER A 138 10.26 -50.00 20.79
C SER A 138 9.36 -51.23 20.77
N VAL A 139 9.92 -52.44 20.83
CA VAL A 139 9.15 -53.69 20.97
C VAL A 139 8.37 -53.74 22.31
N ALA A 140 8.87 -53.11 23.36
CA ALA A 140 8.18 -53.01 24.66
C ALA A 140 7.07 -51.94 24.69
N ILE A 141 7.20 -50.85 23.92
CA ILE A 141 6.27 -49.71 23.85
C ILE A 141 5.27 -49.87 22.70
N SER A 142 5.57 -50.66 21.65
CA SER A 142 4.71 -50.91 20.49
C SER A 142 3.49 -51.79 20.78
N ARG A 143 3.09 -51.91 22.06
CA ARG A 143 1.67 -52.10 22.40
C ARG A 143 1.00 -50.73 22.23
N PRO A 144 0.33 -50.46 21.11
CA PRO A 144 -0.05 -49.10 20.76
C PRO A 144 -1.19 -48.65 21.68
N VAL A 145 -0.96 -47.60 22.46
CA VAL A 145 -2.06 -46.73 22.90
C VAL A 145 -1.92 -45.46 22.10
N GLY A 146 -2.57 -45.49 20.94
CA GLY A 146 -3.34 -44.40 20.39
C GLY A 146 -2.59 -43.14 19.96
N ILE A 147 -2.97 -42.68 18.78
CA ILE A 147 -2.80 -41.30 18.30
C ILE A 147 -1.45 -41.10 17.62
N GLY A 148 -1.19 -41.91 16.60
CA GLY A 148 -0.81 -41.33 15.32
C GLY A 148 -2.09 -41.04 14.54
N GLU A 149 -2.06 -39.97 13.76
CA GLU A 149 -2.91 -39.76 12.58
C GLU A 149 -4.38 -39.46 12.95
N ASP A 150 -4.96 -38.29 12.68
CA ASP A 150 -4.89 -37.47 11.48
C ASP A 150 -5.27 -36.03 11.89
N LEU A 151 -4.51 -35.04 11.44
CA LEU A 151 -5.03 -33.68 11.35
C LEU A 151 -5.79 -33.61 10.02
N ASP A 152 -7.10 -33.46 10.11
CA ASP A 152 -7.98 -33.46 8.95
C ASP A 152 -7.86 -32.12 8.21
N GLU A 153 -7.29 -32.15 7.00
CA GLU A 153 -7.07 -30.94 6.19
C GLU A 153 -8.40 -30.23 5.86
N ASP A 154 -9.53 -30.96 5.89
CA ASP A 154 -10.87 -30.40 5.69
C ASP A 154 -11.33 -29.52 6.87
N GLU A 155 -10.88 -29.80 8.10
CA GLU A 155 -11.17 -28.95 9.27
C GLU A 155 -10.42 -27.62 9.17
N LEU A 156 -9.15 -27.68 8.73
CA LEU A 156 -8.30 -26.51 8.52
C LEU A 156 -8.79 -25.62 7.37
N LEU A 157 -9.37 -26.21 6.33
CA LEU A 157 -9.93 -25.48 5.19
C LEU A 157 -11.24 -24.74 5.55
N ASN A 158 -12.10 -25.35 6.37
CA ASN A 158 -13.32 -24.69 6.84
C ASN A 158 -13.01 -23.49 7.74
N GLU A 159 -11.99 -23.60 8.61
CA GLU A 159 -11.56 -22.48 9.46
C GLU A 159 -11.03 -21.31 8.62
N LEU A 160 -10.34 -21.59 7.50
CA LEU A 160 -9.87 -20.56 6.58
C LEU A 160 -11.02 -19.85 5.86
N GLU A 161 -12.06 -20.57 5.44
CA GLU A 161 -13.21 -20.01 4.73
C GLU A 161 -14.06 -19.09 5.63
N GLU A 162 -14.19 -19.42 6.92
CA GLU A 162 -14.91 -18.61 7.90
C GLU A 162 -14.23 -17.24 8.12
N LEU A 163 -12.88 -17.22 8.17
CA LEU A 163 -12.09 -15.99 8.31
C LEU A 163 -12.21 -15.07 7.08
N GLU A 164 -12.31 -15.62 5.86
CA GLU A 164 -12.47 -14.83 4.63
C GLU A 164 -13.84 -14.12 4.58
N GLN A 165 -14.89 -14.77 5.05
CA GLN A 165 -16.24 -14.22 5.06
C GLN A 165 -16.41 -13.06 6.05
N GLU A 166 -15.80 -13.15 7.23
CA GLU A 166 -15.80 -12.06 8.23
C GLU A 166 -15.15 -10.77 7.67
N GLU A 167 -14.09 -10.88 6.88
CA GLU A 167 -13.42 -9.72 6.28
C GLU A 167 -14.29 -9.02 5.22
N LEU A 168 -15.04 -9.80 4.44
CA LEU A 168 -15.94 -9.28 3.40
C LEU A 168 -17.12 -8.52 4.01
N ASP A 169 -17.72 -9.07 5.08
CA ASP A 169 -18.85 -8.45 5.77
C ASP A 169 -18.44 -7.14 6.44
N ALA A 170 -17.23 -7.07 7.00
CA ALA A 170 -16.66 -5.84 7.55
C ALA A 170 -16.56 -4.72 6.49
N LYS A 171 -16.13 -5.05 5.27
CA LYS A 171 -16.02 -4.08 4.15
C LYS A 171 -17.37 -3.60 3.64
N MET A 172 -18.40 -4.44 3.70
CA MET A 172 -19.76 -4.05 3.26
C MET A 172 -20.42 -3.06 4.23
N LEU A 173 -20.16 -3.20 5.53
CA LEU A 173 -20.72 -2.33 6.57
C LEU A 173 -20.23 -0.87 6.48
N GLU A 174 -19.09 -0.62 5.83
CA GLU A 174 -18.51 0.72 5.65
C GLU A 174 -19.09 1.53 4.48
N THR A 175 -20.01 0.96 3.67
CA THR A 175 -20.64 1.68 2.56
C THR A 175 -21.90 2.47 3.00
N PRO A 176 -21.94 3.81 2.83
CA PRO A 176 -23.11 4.59 3.23
C PRO A 176 -24.30 4.35 2.28
N SER A 177 -25.44 3.99 2.87
CA SER A 177 -26.68 3.68 2.15
C SER A 177 -27.20 4.87 1.30
N PRO A 178 -27.68 4.67 0.06
CA PRO A 178 -28.18 5.75 -0.77
C PRO A 178 -29.46 6.37 -0.18
N ALA A 179 -29.50 7.71 -0.12
CA ALA A 179 -30.65 8.44 0.38
C ALA A 179 -31.91 8.16 -0.46
N VAL A 180 -32.93 7.58 0.16
CA VAL A 180 -34.24 7.33 -0.46
C VAL A 180 -34.98 8.67 -0.60
N TYR A 181 -35.16 9.13 -1.83
CA TYR A 181 -36.01 10.29 -2.13
C TYR A 181 -37.45 9.83 -2.32
N THR A 182 -38.35 10.21 -1.40
CA THR A 182 -39.79 9.97 -1.58
C THR A 182 -40.44 11.15 -2.31
N PRO A 183 -41.30 10.91 -3.32
CA PRO A 183 -41.98 12.00 -4.02
C PRO A 183 -43.09 12.60 -3.14
N ASN A 184 -43.15 13.93 -3.13
CA ASN A 184 -44.07 14.71 -2.32
C ASN A 184 -45.48 14.66 -2.94
N VAL A 185 -46.46 14.08 -2.22
CA VAL A 185 -47.86 14.02 -2.68
C VAL A 185 -48.60 15.32 -2.33
N PRO A 186 -49.35 15.95 -3.27
CA PRO A 186 -50.07 17.18 -2.99
C PRO A 186 -51.20 16.99 -1.96
N ARG A 187 -51.23 17.82 -0.91
CA ARG A 187 -52.39 17.99 -0.02
C ARG A 187 -53.38 18.97 -0.64
N HIS A 188 -54.61 18.53 -0.91
CA HIS A 188 -55.70 19.42 -1.34
C HIS A 188 -56.51 19.86 -0.10
N GLU A 189 -56.50 21.15 0.23
CA GLU A 189 -57.43 21.75 1.20
C GLU A 189 -58.79 22.01 0.51
N PRO A 190 -59.93 21.61 1.11
CA PRO A 190 -61.24 21.85 0.49
C PRO A 190 -61.67 23.31 0.68
N GLY A 191 -61.61 24.09 -0.40
CA GLY A 191 -62.04 25.48 -0.46
C GLY A 191 -63.34 25.70 -1.24
N ASN A 192 -64.37 26.14 -0.50
CA ASN A 192 -65.38 27.16 -0.86
C ASN A 192 -66.61 26.77 -1.73
N GLY A 193 -67.75 26.50 -1.08
CA GLY A 193 -69.08 26.57 -1.68
C GLY A 193 -69.77 27.91 -1.35
N LYS A 194 -69.70 28.90 -2.24
CA LYS A 194 -70.56 30.08 -2.21
C LYS A 194 -71.91 29.74 -2.84
N ILE A 195 -72.95 29.76 -2.02
CA ILE A 195 -74.36 29.62 -2.42
C ILE A 195 -74.78 30.92 -3.10
N VAL A 196 -75.06 30.87 -4.41
CA VAL A 196 -75.68 31.97 -5.16
C VAL A 196 -77.16 31.64 -5.31
N GLY A 197 -78.01 32.35 -4.55
CA GLY A 197 -79.45 32.20 -4.60
C GLY A 197 -80.05 32.87 -5.84
N TYR A 198 -80.87 32.13 -6.58
CA TYR A 198 -81.85 32.67 -7.49
C TYR A 198 -83.22 32.53 -6.82
N ILE A 199 -83.75 33.63 -6.32
CA ILE A 199 -85.15 33.77 -5.95
C ILE A 199 -85.91 34.08 -7.24
N THR A 200 -86.79 33.18 -7.66
CA THR A 200 -87.90 33.51 -8.56
C THR A 200 -89.16 33.55 -7.71
N ASP A 201 -89.63 34.76 -7.41
CA ASP A 201 -91.03 34.96 -7.02
C ASP A 201 -91.89 34.72 -8.25
N GLU A 202 -92.94 33.90 -8.12
CA GLU A 202 -94.33 34.34 -8.33
C GLU A 202 -95.33 33.17 -8.44
N TYR A 203 -96.27 33.17 -7.47
CA TYR A 203 -97.68 32.80 -7.52
C TYR A 203 -98.15 31.38 -7.89
N ALA A 204 -98.80 30.70 -6.92
CA ALA A 204 -100.28 30.57 -6.85
C ALA A 204 -100.70 29.25 -6.15
N ASN A 205 -101.18 29.32 -4.91
CA ASN A 205 -102.60 29.21 -4.53
C ASN A 205 -102.76 29.22 -3.01
#